data_AF-A0A553DN13-F1
#
_entry.id   AF-A0A553DN13-F1
#
_cell.length_a   1.000
_cell.length_b   1.000
_cell.length_c   1.000
_cell.angle_alpha   90.00
_cell.angle_beta   90.00
_cell.angle_gamma   90.00
#
_symmetry.space_group_name_H-M   'P 1'
#
loop_
_entity.id
_entity.type
_entity.pdbx_description
1 polymer ?
#
loop_
_entity_poly.entity_id
_entity_poly.type
_entity_poly.pdbx_seq_one_letter_code
_entity_poly.pdbx_strand_id
1 'polypeptide(L)'
;MELIEIKGLFEMDYGAPSPTILSNDNELFVAFYADKKKSSVVPQERNIIYDTGIFALKFKRYLKYTFGIPSNETINSHPYSKLGMESCSFYELIDSDYIKSLQDIEKMHPGYNPKKWNMYKHYILTFHDNMFECIAEGFEIREENTSLYNQATVLLNELSVKYF
;
A
#
# COMPACT_ATOMS: atom_id res chain seq x y z
N MET A 1 -7.41 -19.02 -1.64
CA MET A 1 -6.67 -17.76 -1.84
C MET A 1 -6.91 -17.30 -3.24
N GLU A 2 -7.29 -16.05 -3.40
CA GLU A 2 -7.59 -15.41 -4.67
C GLU A 2 -7.07 -13.98 -4.62
N LEU A 3 -6.39 -13.53 -5.68
CA LEU A 3 -5.83 -12.19 -5.77
C LEU A 3 -6.76 -11.34 -6.64
N ILE A 4 -7.39 -10.33 -6.04
CA ILE A 4 -8.36 -9.47 -6.72
C ILE A 4 -7.74 -8.09 -6.91
N GLU A 5 -7.62 -7.66 -8.16
CA GLU A 5 -7.09 -6.34 -8.50
C GLU A 5 -8.12 -5.24 -8.21
N ILE A 6 -7.70 -4.21 -7.49
CA ILE A 6 -8.49 -3.04 -7.15
C ILE A 6 -8.28 -1.98 -8.25
N LYS A 7 -9.28 -1.82 -9.12
CA LYS A 7 -9.23 -0.93 -10.28
C LYS A 7 -9.95 0.39 -10.06
N GLY A 8 -9.64 1.38 -10.90
CA GLY A 8 -10.38 2.64 -11.00
C GLY A 8 -10.03 3.69 -9.94
N LEU A 9 -8.98 3.44 -9.14
CA LEU A 9 -8.51 4.38 -8.11
C LEU A 9 -7.46 5.35 -8.66
N PHE A 10 -6.44 4.83 -9.37
CA PHE A 10 -5.33 5.56 -9.98
C PHE A 10 -4.68 4.69 -11.06
N GLU A 11 -3.82 5.28 -11.89
CA GLU A 11 -2.90 4.58 -12.79
C GLU A 11 -1.49 4.73 -12.24
N MET A 12 -0.88 3.65 -11.77
CA MET A 12 0.45 3.70 -11.14
C MET A 12 1.51 4.20 -12.12
N ASP A 13 2.45 5.00 -11.64
CA ASP A 13 3.64 5.37 -12.42
C ASP A 13 4.52 4.13 -12.64
N TYR A 14 4.77 3.78 -13.90
CA TYR A 14 5.61 2.64 -14.28
C TYR A 14 7.11 2.93 -14.27
N GLY A 15 7.53 4.18 -14.24
CA GLY A 15 8.93 4.59 -14.18
C GLY A 15 9.43 4.73 -12.75
N ALA A 16 8.92 5.72 -12.03
CA ALA A 16 9.45 6.10 -10.71
C ALA A 16 8.32 6.50 -9.73
N PRO A 17 7.53 5.54 -9.24
CA PRO A 17 6.42 5.81 -8.32
C PRO A 17 6.88 6.32 -6.94
N SER A 18 8.15 6.12 -6.59
CA SER A 18 8.81 6.63 -5.36
C SER A 18 7.96 6.53 -4.08
N PRO A 19 7.50 5.33 -3.69
CA PRO A 19 6.65 5.19 -2.52
C PRO A 19 7.34 5.65 -1.24
N THR A 20 6.60 6.43 -0.45
CA THR A 20 6.98 6.95 0.86
C THR A 20 6.02 6.40 1.90
N ILE A 21 6.57 5.73 2.91
CA ILE A 21 5.80 5.09 3.98
C ILE A 21 6.00 5.85 5.28
N LEU A 22 4.90 6.15 5.95
CA LEU A 22 4.87 6.79 7.26
C LEU A 22 3.96 5.97 8.17
N SER A 23 4.46 5.53 9.31
CA SER A 23 3.70 4.71 10.24
C SER A 23 4.01 4.99 11.71
N ASN A 24 3.03 4.75 12.56
CA ASN A 24 3.17 4.62 14.02
C ASN A 24 2.28 3.46 14.50
N ASP A 25 2.15 3.22 15.80
CA ASP A 25 1.39 2.08 16.34
C ASP A 25 -0.09 1.95 15.87
N ASN A 26 -0.71 3.01 15.34
CA ASN A 26 -2.13 3.04 14.95
C ASN A 26 -2.40 3.41 13.49
N GLU A 27 -1.46 4.10 12.86
CA GLU A 27 -1.66 4.77 11.58
C GLU A 27 -0.59 4.34 10.58
N LEU A 28 -1.00 4.07 9.34
CA LEU A 28 -0.11 3.66 8.26
C LEU A 28 -0.50 4.38 6.97
N PHE A 29 0.45 5.11 6.42
CA PHE A 29 0.30 5.86 5.19
C PHE A 29 1.30 5.40 4.13
N VAL A 30 0.85 5.39 2.88
CA VAL A 30 1.69 5.18 1.70
C VAL A 30 1.37 6.29 0.71
N ALA A 31 2.35 7.14 0.41
CA ALA A 31 2.24 8.17 -0.62
C ALA A 31 3.15 7.82 -1.80
N PHE A 32 2.67 8.00 -3.03
CA PHE A 32 3.41 7.65 -4.24
C PHE A 32 2.94 8.50 -5.43
N TYR A 33 3.78 8.58 -6.46
CA TYR A 33 3.40 9.16 -7.74
C TYR A 33 2.50 8.22 -8.53
N ALA A 34 1.43 8.76 -9.10
CA ALA A 34 0.60 8.07 -10.07
C ALA A 34 0.36 9.00 -11.28
N ASP A 35 0.14 8.41 -12.44
CA ASP A 35 -0.07 9.17 -13.66
C ASP A 35 -1.51 9.69 -13.74
N LYS A 36 -1.63 10.99 -14.08
CA LYS A 36 -2.90 11.53 -14.57
C LYS A 36 -3.10 10.99 -15.98
N LYS A 37 -4.07 10.08 -16.13
CA LYS A 37 -4.53 9.45 -17.39
C LYS A 37 -3.94 10.07 -18.68
N LYS A 38 -3.20 9.21 -19.40
CA LYS A 38 -2.43 9.47 -20.65
C LYS A 38 -1.13 10.25 -20.44
N SER A 39 -0.14 9.59 -19.83
CA SER A 39 1.24 10.01 -20.00
C SER A 39 1.74 9.67 -21.41
N SER A 40 2.46 10.61 -21.99
CA SER A 40 3.11 10.55 -23.30
C SER A 40 4.00 9.31 -23.41
N VAL A 41 4.20 8.77 -24.61
CA VAL A 41 5.08 7.60 -24.88
C VAL A 41 6.55 7.84 -24.48
N VAL A 42 6.91 9.06 -24.09
CA VAL A 42 8.28 9.48 -23.75
C VAL A 42 8.43 9.55 -22.23
N PRO A 43 9.36 8.78 -21.63
CA PRO A 43 9.72 8.92 -20.22
C PRO A 43 10.14 10.36 -19.91
N GLN A 44 9.56 10.95 -18.86
CA GLN A 44 9.95 12.26 -18.36
C GLN A 44 10.61 12.10 -17.00
N GLU A 45 11.73 12.79 -16.81
CA GLU A 45 12.39 12.87 -15.50
C GLU A 45 11.50 13.69 -14.55
N ARG A 46 11.11 13.09 -13.42
CA ARG A 46 10.25 13.73 -12.44
C ARG A 46 11.00 14.80 -11.66
N ASN A 47 10.42 15.99 -11.53
CA ASN A 47 10.93 17.02 -10.64
C ASN A 47 10.34 16.84 -9.23
N ILE A 48 11.08 16.21 -8.34
CA ILE A 48 10.65 15.89 -6.97
C ILE A 48 10.16 17.09 -6.12
N ILE A 49 10.48 18.33 -6.53
CA ILE A 49 10.09 19.54 -5.81
C ILE A 49 8.73 20.07 -6.30
N TYR A 50 8.44 19.93 -7.60
CA TYR A 50 7.29 20.57 -8.25
C TYR A 50 6.28 19.61 -8.84
N ASP A 51 6.65 18.34 -9.01
CA ASP A 51 5.76 17.34 -9.58
C ASP A 51 4.54 17.09 -8.68
N THR A 52 3.41 16.92 -9.34
CA THR A 52 2.10 16.68 -8.73
C THR A 52 1.52 15.37 -9.27
N GLY A 53 0.34 14.98 -8.80
CA GLY A 53 -0.22 13.65 -9.09
C GLY A 53 0.24 12.62 -8.05
N ILE A 54 0.23 13.04 -6.79
CA ILE A 54 0.50 12.16 -5.66
C ILE A 54 -0.81 11.52 -5.24
N PHE A 55 -0.76 10.23 -4.97
CA PHE A 55 -1.83 9.54 -4.26
C PHE A 55 -1.33 9.16 -2.87
N ALA A 56 -2.17 9.41 -1.86
CA ALA A 56 -1.92 9.00 -0.49
C ALA A 56 -2.98 7.97 -0.07
N LEU A 57 -2.53 6.79 0.32
CA LEU A 57 -3.34 5.76 0.95
C LEU A 57 -3.16 5.84 2.46
N LYS A 58 -4.27 5.81 3.20
CA LYS A 58 -4.30 5.66 4.67
C LYS A 58 -4.92 4.33 5.02
N PHE A 59 -4.16 3.41 5.60
CA PHE A 59 -4.65 2.10 6.04
C PHE A 59 -5.17 2.17 7.48
N LYS A 60 -6.41 1.74 7.67
CA LYS A 60 -7.11 1.83 8.96
C LYS A 60 -6.73 0.67 9.87
N ARG A 61 -6.30 1.00 11.08
CA ARG A 61 -6.04 0.03 12.18
C ARG A 61 -5.18 -1.13 11.68
N TYR A 62 -4.06 -0.83 11.02
CA TYR A 62 -3.22 -1.88 10.46
C TYR A 62 -2.63 -2.78 11.57
N LEU A 63 -2.38 -4.05 11.23
CA LEU A 63 -1.75 -5.01 12.15
C LEU A 63 -0.26 -5.20 11.85
N LYS A 64 0.09 -5.26 10.57
CA LYS A 64 1.45 -5.52 10.10
C LYS A 64 1.58 -5.03 8.67
N TYR A 65 2.76 -4.54 8.31
CA TYR A 65 3.13 -4.27 6.93
C TYR A 65 4.56 -4.72 6.63
N THR A 66 4.84 -4.91 5.36
CA THR A 66 6.15 -5.19 4.77
C THR A 66 6.37 -4.24 3.59
N PHE A 67 7.62 -3.88 3.36
CA PHE A 67 8.01 -3.04 2.24
C PHE A 67 9.41 -3.42 1.75
N GLY A 68 9.59 -3.47 0.44
CA GLY A 68 10.85 -3.81 -0.20
C GLY A 68 10.64 -4.74 -1.39
N ILE A 69 11.46 -5.79 -1.50
CA ILE A 69 11.35 -6.77 -2.58
C ILE A 69 9.99 -7.50 -2.57
N PRO A 70 9.48 -7.95 -3.73
CA PRO A 70 10.11 -7.94 -5.05
C PRO A 70 9.92 -6.63 -5.85
N SER A 71 10.78 -6.46 -6.86
CA SER A 71 10.60 -5.53 -7.98
C SER A 71 9.84 -6.19 -9.13
N ASN A 72 9.54 -5.46 -10.19
CA ASN A 72 8.96 -5.99 -11.43
C ASN A 72 9.77 -7.15 -12.05
N GLU A 73 11.10 -7.08 -12.01
CA GLU A 73 12.00 -8.12 -12.53
C GLU A 73 11.91 -9.43 -11.74
N THR A 74 11.53 -9.33 -10.45
CA THR A 74 11.54 -10.44 -9.50
C THR A 74 10.14 -10.82 -9.00
N ILE A 75 9.09 -10.17 -9.53
CA ILE A 75 7.70 -10.34 -9.07
C ILE A 75 7.20 -11.78 -9.24
N ASN A 76 7.69 -12.48 -10.26
CA ASN A 76 7.35 -13.89 -10.51
C ASN A 76 7.82 -14.83 -9.39
N SER A 77 8.79 -14.41 -8.56
CA SER A 77 9.27 -15.14 -7.40
C SER A 77 8.40 -14.93 -6.15
N HIS A 78 7.46 -13.98 -6.18
CA HIS A 78 6.55 -13.75 -5.06
C HIS A 78 5.64 -14.96 -4.82
N PRO A 79 5.33 -15.35 -3.57
CA PRO A 79 4.44 -16.49 -3.29
C PRO A 79 3.08 -16.41 -4.00
N TYR A 80 2.54 -15.19 -4.16
CA TYR A 80 1.25 -14.97 -4.82
C TYR A 80 1.36 -14.68 -6.32
N SER A 81 2.53 -14.77 -6.94
CA SER A 81 2.71 -14.51 -8.39
C SER A 81 1.81 -15.40 -9.24
N LYS A 82 1.67 -16.67 -8.83
CA LYS A 82 0.83 -17.69 -9.48
C LYS A 82 -0.66 -17.37 -9.48
N LEU A 83 -1.10 -16.37 -8.70
CA LEU A 83 -2.48 -15.91 -8.65
C LEU A 83 -2.77 -14.78 -9.66
N GLY A 84 -1.80 -14.44 -10.52
CA GLY A 84 -1.95 -13.39 -11.53
C GLY A 84 -1.47 -12.01 -11.06
N MET A 85 -0.46 -11.97 -10.19
CA MET A 85 0.12 -10.71 -9.73
C MET A 85 0.92 -10.04 -10.86
N GLU A 86 0.65 -8.77 -11.09
CA GLU A 86 1.35 -7.91 -12.03
C GLU A 86 2.06 -6.77 -11.29
N SER A 87 3.01 -6.14 -11.98
CA SER A 87 3.73 -4.97 -11.46
C SER A 87 2.85 -3.72 -11.56
N CYS A 88 3.16 -2.70 -10.75
CA CYS A 88 2.49 -1.40 -10.79
C CYS A 88 0.96 -1.50 -10.61
N SER A 89 0.51 -2.36 -9.69
CA SER A 89 -0.90 -2.72 -9.50
C SER A 89 -1.28 -2.75 -8.02
N PHE A 90 -2.59 -2.74 -7.73
CA PHE A 90 -3.11 -2.79 -6.36
C PHE A 90 -4.08 -3.95 -6.20
N TYR A 91 -3.94 -4.72 -5.11
CA TYR A 91 -4.68 -5.96 -4.89
C TYR A 91 -5.24 -6.08 -3.47
N GLU A 92 -6.33 -6.84 -3.36
CA GLU A 92 -6.79 -7.51 -2.14
C GLU A 92 -6.59 -9.02 -2.28
N LEU A 93 -5.96 -9.67 -1.30
CA LEU A 93 -5.82 -11.13 -1.25
C LEU A 93 -6.91 -11.75 -0.36
N ILE A 94 -7.83 -12.48 -0.99
CA ILE A 94 -8.89 -13.23 -0.31
C ILE A 94 -8.34 -14.54 0.26
N ASP A 95 -8.87 -14.98 1.41
CA ASP A 95 -8.42 -16.16 2.17
C ASP A 95 -6.95 -16.13 2.60
N SER A 96 -6.40 -14.93 2.81
CA SER A 96 -5.00 -14.68 3.15
C SER A 96 -4.43 -15.64 4.21
N ASP A 97 -3.38 -16.34 3.83
CA ASP A 97 -2.54 -17.16 4.71
C ASP A 97 -1.74 -16.29 5.69
N TYR A 98 -1.38 -15.07 5.32
CA TYR A 98 -0.74 -14.12 6.23
C TYR A 98 -1.68 -13.70 7.37
N ILE A 99 -2.96 -13.45 7.08
CA ILE A 99 -3.95 -13.21 8.13
C ILE A 99 -4.07 -14.42 9.06
N LYS A 100 -4.08 -15.64 8.50
CA LYS A 100 -4.14 -16.88 9.29
C LYS A 100 -2.92 -17.06 10.18
N SER A 101 -1.71 -16.76 9.70
CA SER A 101 -0.50 -16.87 10.51
C SER A 101 -0.46 -15.85 11.66
N LEU A 102 -0.95 -14.63 11.43
CA LEU A 102 -1.11 -13.63 12.49
C LEU A 102 -2.18 -14.05 13.51
N GLN A 103 -3.29 -14.64 13.06
CA GLN A 103 -4.30 -15.23 13.95
C GLN A 103 -3.71 -16.30 14.85
N ASP A 104 -2.87 -17.18 14.30
CA ASP A 104 -2.25 -18.27 15.06
C ASP A 104 -1.33 -17.77 16.18
N ILE A 105 -0.63 -16.65 15.95
CA ILE A 105 0.17 -15.97 16.99
C ILE A 105 -0.74 -15.44 18.10
N GLU A 106 -1.80 -14.72 17.73
CA GLU A 106 -2.70 -14.05 18.66
C GLU A 106 -3.63 -15.01 19.43
N LYS A 107 -3.81 -16.25 18.98
CA LYS A 107 -4.57 -17.28 19.72
C LYS A 107 -4.05 -17.53 21.13
N MET A 108 -2.77 -17.25 21.40
CA MET A 108 -2.17 -17.38 22.73
C MET A 108 -2.57 -16.26 23.68
N HIS A 109 -3.13 -15.14 23.17
CA HIS A 109 -3.54 -14.02 23.98
C HIS A 109 -4.85 -14.33 24.72
N PRO A 110 -4.95 -14.11 26.05
CA PRO A 110 -6.16 -14.43 26.84
C PRO A 110 -7.44 -13.76 26.34
N GLY A 111 -7.31 -12.61 25.68
CA GLY A 111 -8.42 -11.85 25.08
C GLY A 111 -8.69 -12.15 23.60
N TYR A 112 -8.14 -13.23 23.05
CA TYR A 112 -8.31 -13.58 21.63
C TYR A 112 -9.80 -13.68 21.26
N ASN A 113 -10.19 -12.96 20.21
CA ASN A 113 -11.53 -13.02 19.65
C ASN A 113 -11.44 -13.28 18.14
N PRO A 114 -11.76 -14.48 17.66
CA PRO A 114 -11.66 -14.82 16.24
C PRO A 114 -12.57 -13.95 15.37
N LYS A 115 -13.72 -13.49 15.89
CA LYS A 115 -14.65 -12.64 15.12
C LYS A 115 -14.05 -11.29 14.76
N LYS A 116 -13.11 -10.77 15.56
CA LYS A 116 -12.43 -9.50 15.24
C LYS A 116 -11.56 -9.62 13.99
N TRP A 117 -11.23 -10.81 13.53
CA TRP A 117 -10.36 -10.97 12.37
C TRP A 117 -11.09 -10.85 11.04
N ASN A 118 -12.42 -10.97 11.05
CA ASN A 118 -13.25 -10.87 9.85
C ASN A 118 -13.26 -9.48 9.22
N MET A 119 -12.83 -8.44 9.95
CA MET A 119 -12.73 -7.08 9.43
C MET A 119 -11.39 -6.80 8.73
N TYR A 120 -10.35 -7.62 8.99
CA TYR A 120 -9.03 -7.40 8.40
C TYR A 120 -8.96 -7.98 7.00
N LYS A 121 -8.29 -7.22 6.14
CA LYS A 121 -8.05 -7.51 4.74
C LYS A 121 -6.56 -7.45 4.46
N HIS A 122 -6.15 -8.19 3.42
CA HIS A 122 -4.78 -8.26 3.00
C HIS A 122 -4.60 -7.45 1.71
N TYR A 123 -3.86 -6.36 1.79
CA TYR A 123 -3.62 -5.46 0.67
C TYR A 123 -2.19 -5.57 0.17
N ILE A 124 -2.01 -5.61 -1.15
CA ILE A 124 -0.71 -5.69 -1.81
C ILE A 124 -0.64 -4.64 -2.90
N LEU A 125 0.35 -3.76 -2.83
CA LEU A 125 0.61 -2.69 -3.77
C LEU A 125 1.98 -2.93 -4.40
N THR A 126 1.99 -3.27 -5.69
CA THR A 126 3.22 -3.53 -6.45
C THR A 126 3.66 -2.24 -7.13
N PHE A 127 4.94 -1.90 -7.01
CA PHE A 127 5.57 -0.77 -7.71
C PHE A 127 6.61 -1.30 -8.71
N HIS A 128 7.33 -0.40 -9.39
CA HIS A 128 8.39 -0.80 -10.31
C HIS A 128 9.54 -1.53 -9.59
N ASP A 129 10.11 -0.91 -8.55
CA ASP A 129 11.32 -1.44 -7.88
C ASP A 129 11.03 -2.19 -6.57
N ASN A 130 9.81 -2.10 -6.07
CA ASN A 130 9.45 -2.62 -4.74
C ASN A 130 7.96 -2.94 -4.65
N MET A 131 7.56 -3.46 -3.50
CA MET A 131 6.21 -3.85 -3.16
C MET A 131 5.94 -3.45 -1.72
N PHE A 132 4.73 -2.99 -1.48
CA PHE A 132 4.17 -2.77 -0.16
C PHE A 132 3.05 -3.79 0.07
N GLU A 133 3.02 -4.38 1.25
CA GLU A 133 1.98 -5.33 1.63
C GLU A 133 1.56 -5.07 3.08
N CYS A 134 0.26 -5.10 3.38
CA CYS A 134 -0.23 -4.90 4.73
C CYS A 134 -1.54 -5.62 5.06
N ILE A 135 -1.76 -5.83 6.35
CA ILE A 135 -3.03 -6.28 6.92
C ILE A 135 -3.70 -5.09 7.62
N ALA A 136 -4.90 -4.70 7.18
CA ALA A 136 -5.64 -3.56 7.69
C ALA A 136 -7.16 -3.74 7.54
N GLU A 137 -7.97 -2.98 8.27
CA GLU A 137 -9.44 -3.07 8.18
C GLU A 137 -9.98 -2.51 6.86
N GLY A 138 -9.23 -1.60 6.27
CA GLY A 138 -9.64 -0.81 5.12
C GLY A 138 -8.58 0.20 4.76
N PHE A 139 -8.82 0.95 3.69
CA PHE A 139 -8.01 2.10 3.35
C PHE A 139 -8.88 3.28 2.93
N GLU A 140 -8.31 4.48 3.02
CA GLU A 140 -8.80 5.69 2.37
C GLU A 140 -7.78 6.13 1.32
N ILE A 141 -8.25 6.79 0.27
CA ILE A 141 -7.38 7.32 -0.79
C ILE A 141 -7.66 8.80 -1.01
N ARG A 142 -6.60 9.57 -1.26
CA ARG A 142 -6.66 10.98 -1.61
C ARG A 142 -5.72 11.25 -2.78
N GLU A 143 -6.16 12.05 -3.74
CA GLU A 143 -5.30 12.64 -4.77
C GLU A 143 -4.85 14.01 -4.27
N GLU A 144 -3.55 14.27 -4.33
CA GLU A 144 -2.92 15.44 -3.74
C GLU A 144 -2.17 16.23 -4.82
N ASN A 145 -2.45 17.53 -4.88
CA ASN A 145 -1.83 18.45 -5.83
C ASN A 145 -0.64 19.19 -5.18
N THR A 146 0.28 18.42 -4.63
CA THR A 146 1.49 18.91 -3.96
C THR A 146 2.66 17.97 -4.26
N SER A 147 3.87 18.36 -3.87
CA SER A 147 5.05 17.49 -4.00
C SER A 147 5.01 16.36 -2.99
N LEU A 148 5.69 15.25 -3.30
CA LEU A 148 5.78 14.10 -2.40
C LEU A 148 6.36 14.47 -1.03
N TYR A 149 7.36 15.36 -0.98
CA TYR A 149 7.96 15.84 0.27
C TYR A 149 6.98 16.63 1.14
N ASN A 150 6.23 17.55 0.51
CA ASN A 150 5.21 18.32 1.21
C ASN A 150 4.09 17.39 1.70
N GLN A 151 3.69 16.41 0.89
CA GLN A 151 2.72 15.42 1.31
C GLN A 151 3.21 14.59 2.50
N ALA A 152 4.46 14.14 2.48
CA ALA A 152 5.05 13.44 3.62
C ALA A 152 5.02 14.28 4.91
N THR A 153 5.23 15.59 4.79
CA THR A 153 5.12 16.53 5.92
C THR A 153 3.68 16.65 6.44
N VAL A 154 2.69 16.70 5.54
CA VAL A 154 1.25 16.70 5.91
C VAL A 154 0.90 15.41 6.64
N LEU A 155 1.29 14.26 6.10
CA LEU A 155 1.05 12.94 6.70
C LEU A 155 1.71 12.81 8.08
N LEU A 156 2.94 13.31 8.25
CA LEU A 156 3.62 13.32 9.54
C LEU A 156 2.88 14.18 10.58
N ASN A 157 2.30 15.31 10.16
CA ASN A 157 1.46 16.12 11.03
C ASN A 157 0.18 15.38 11.41
N GLU A 158 -0.46 14.66 10.47
CA GLU A 158 -1.63 13.82 10.76
C GLU A 158 -1.32 12.72 11.79
N LEU A 159 -0.14 12.08 11.69
CA LEU A 159 0.33 11.11 12.69
C LEU A 159 0.47 11.71 14.10
N SER A 160 0.77 13.01 14.18
CA SER A 160 1.04 13.71 15.44
C SER A 160 -0.22 14.20 16.14
N VAL A 161 -1.37 14.18 15.46
CA VAL A 161 -2.67 14.50 16.07
C VAL A 161 -3.09 13.34 16.97
N LYS A 162 -2.91 13.51 18.28
CA LYS A 162 -3.30 12.50 19.27
C LYS A 162 -4.81 12.28 19.24
N TYR A 163 -5.22 11.07 18.84
CA TYR A 163 -6.54 10.55 19.16
C TYR A 163 -6.50 10.08 20.62
N PHE A 164 -6.84 10.98 21.54
CA PHE A 164 -7.08 10.66 22.95
C PHE A 164 -8.47 10.05 23.14
#